data_AF-A0A8H8A5R4-F1
#
_entry.id   AF-A0A8H8A5R4-F1
#
_cell.length_a   1.000
_cell.length_b   1.000
_cell.length_c   1.000
_cell.angle_alpha   90.00
_cell.angle_beta   90.00
_cell.angle_gamma   90.00
#
_symmetry.space_group_name_H-M   'P 1'
#
loop_
_entity.id
_entity.type
_entity.pdbx_description
1 polymer ?
#
loop_
_entity_poly.entity_id
_entity_poly.type
_entity_poly.pdbx_seq_one_letter_code
_entity_poly.pdbx_strand_id
1 'polypeptide(L)'
;MSWKDYIDKSLLGTGKITNAAITSREGTSVWAASVGFDVTLNELKTLASGFDDPTQILGSGFCLSGKKYVTIRVEEKSIYGKQGSEGVYCVQTGKTIIIVCFPKTTQAGEAIKIVEALSDYLISAGRSILQEKAVDLLLTAICIHDSVSVDIDVLESYISEINNVIIGLDLEIRKTIDQSTGVAIWILINITSDVFSQLSTNYNPSEIEFFKQLLDYILIKSNTRQLEVFAITSSQALKESCIKSAGLSKVSAEASLAAFVEEGWLSKTMHGTHVYFTLSPRSLLELYPVIKTYIYDPDNNFDNESTKITSLLKRCKACHNVVTQGFRCLKIDCPVRFHEYCSKAYMARQKDKLCPNCGEKWMEENFVGKKALENINI
;
A
#
# COMPACT_ATOMS: atom_id res chain seq x y z
N MET A 1 19.28 -3.24 -4.72
CA MET A 1 19.99 -2.89 -5.96
C MET A 1 19.82 -1.40 -6.20
N SER A 2 20.89 -0.71 -6.60
CA SER A 2 20.83 0.72 -6.92
C SER A 2 20.14 0.97 -8.26
N TRP A 3 19.70 2.21 -8.55
CA TRP A 3 19.17 2.59 -9.87
C TRP A 3 20.17 2.33 -11.00
N LYS A 4 21.46 2.51 -10.72
CA LYS A 4 22.56 2.23 -11.64
C LYS A 4 22.70 0.73 -11.92
N ASP A 5 22.48 -0.14 -10.92
CA ASP A 5 22.52 -1.59 -11.12
C ASP A 5 21.43 -2.08 -12.09
N TYR A 6 20.20 -1.53 -12.01
CA TYR A 6 19.14 -1.90 -12.95
C TYR A 6 19.50 -1.54 -14.40
N ILE A 7 20.13 -0.38 -14.60
CA ILE A 7 20.63 0.03 -15.92
C ILE A 7 21.73 -0.93 -16.38
N ASP A 8 22.80 -1.08 -15.58
CA ASP A 8 24.01 -1.75 -16.05
C ASP A 8 23.81 -3.27 -16.17
N LYS A 9 23.11 -3.90 -15.23
CA LYS A 9 22.93 -5.36 -15.17
C LYS A 9 21.66 -5.81 -15.86
N SER A 10 20.52 -5.21 -15.55
CA SER A 10 19.21 -5.68 -16.01
C SER A 10 18.85 -5.19 -17.41
N LEU A 11 19.37 -4.03 -17.84
CA LEU A 11 19.12 -3.49 -19.18
C LEU A 11 20.33 -3.71 -20.09
N LEU A 12 21.46 -3.02 -19.85
CA LEU A 12 22.63 -3.08 -20.72
C LEU A 12 23.29 -4.47 -20.70
N GLY A 13 23.31 -5.13 -19.54
CA GLY A 13 23.87 -6.48 -19.36
C GLY A 13 23.20 -7.57 -20.22
N THR A 14 22.02 -7.30 -20.79
CA THR A 14 21.37 -8.20 -21.75
C THR A 14 22.05 -8.24 -23.12
N GLY A 15 22.88 -7.23 -23.44
CA GLY A 15 23.46 -7.05 -24.78
C GLY A 15 22.45 -6.64 -25.86
N LYS A 16 21.18 -6.41 -25.49
CA LYS A 16 20.09 -6.04 -26.41
C LYS A 16 19.77 -4.55 -26.38
N ILE A 17 20.17 -3.85 -25.32
CA ILE A 17 19.91 -2.43 -25.07
C ILE A 17 21.25 -1.68 -25.12
N THR A 18 21.30 -0.57 -25.86
CA THR A 18 22.53 0.24 -26.01
C THR A 18 22.61 1.36 -24.99
N ASN A 19 21.49 2.03 -24.73
CA ASN A 19 21.42 3.14 -23.78
C ASN A 19 20.16 3.02 -22.96
N ALA A 20 20.22 3.45 -21.71
CA ALA A 20 19.07 3.50 -20.84
C ALA A 20 19.15 4.63 -19.83
N ALA A 21 17.99 5.12 -19.39
CA ALA A 21 17.85 6.02 -18.26
C ALA A 21 16.61 5.65 -17.43
N ILE A 22 16.69 5.89 -16.13
CA ILE A 22 15.56 5.81 -15.21
C ILE A 22 15.40 7.19 -14.57
N THR A 23 14.19 7.74 -14.65
CA THR A 23 13.90 9.12 -14.24
C THR A 23 12.63 9.18 -13.40
N SER A 24 12.41 10.29 -12.72
CA SER A 24 11.11 10.59 -12.09
C SER A 24 9.99 10.61 -13.14
N ARG A 25 8.78 10.19 -12.73
CA ARG A 25 7.59 10.22 -13.59
C ARG A 25 7.28 11.61 -14.14
N GLU A 26 7.51 12.65 -13.35
CA GLU A 26 7.21 14.05 -13.68
C GLU A 26 8.28 14.69 -14.59
N GLY A 27 9.33 13.95 -14.94
CA GLY A 27 10.44 14.47 -15.76
C GLY A 27 11.28 15.56 -15.07
N THR A 28 11.31 15.59 -13.73
CA THR A 28 12.02 16.61 -12.93
C THR A 28 13.43 16.18 -12.52
N SER A 29 13.75 14.89 -12.54
CA SER A 29 15.07 14.37 -12.14
C SER A 29 15.45 13.09 -12.88
N VAL A 30 16.75 12.91 -13.15
CA VAL A 30 17.35 11.66 -13.63
C VAL A 30 17.92 10.92 -12.42
N TRP A 31 17.54 9.66 -12.22
CA TRP A 31 18.02 8.86 -11.08
C TRP A 31 19.23 8.01 -11.47
N ALA A 32 19.24 7.51 -12.70
CA ALA A 32 20.41 6.88 -13.29
C ALA A 32 20.35 6.94 -14.82
N ALA A 33 21.51 6.94 -15.45
CA ALA A 33 21.67 6.80 -16.90
C ALA A 33 22.89 5.94 -17.23
N SER A 34 22.86 5.29 -18.40
CA SER A 34 24.03 4.65 -19.00
C SER A 34 25.07 5.69 -19.41
N VAL A 35 26.35 5.31 -19.43
CA VAL A 35 27.45 6.21 -19.81
C VAL A 35 27.19 6.83 -21.19
N GLY A 36 27.28 8.16 -21.29
CA GLY A 36 27.09 8.92 -22.52
C GLY A 36 25.64 9.08 -22.98
N PHE A 37 24.66 8.79 -22.12
CA PHE A 37 23.24 9.03 -22.39
C PHE A 37 22.70 10.14 -21.48
N ASP A 38 23.06 11.37 -21.81
CA ASP A 38 22.81 12.55 -20.99
C ASP A 38 21.48 13.19 -21.36
N VAL A 39 20.39 12.65 -20.81
CA VAL A 39 19.04 13.20 -21.04
C VAL A 39 18.83 14.44 -20.18
N THR A 40 18.47 15.55 -20.82
CA THR A 40 18.27 16.84 -20.12
C THR A 40 16.87 16.93 -19.50
N LEU A 41 16.71 17.78 -18.49
CA LEU A 41 15.40 17.99 -17.84
C LEU A 41 14.34 18.54 -18.82
N ASN A 42 14.73 19.34 -19.81
CA ASN A 42 13.78 19.85 -20.81
C ASN A 42 13.27 18.73 -21.72
N GLU A 43 14.17 17.83 -22.13
CA GLU A 43 13.82 16.63 -22.89
C GLU A 43 12.89 15.73 -22.08
N LEU A 44 13.19 15.50 -20.80
CA LEU A 44 12.34 14.70 -19.92
C LEU A 44 10.96 15.30 -19.70
N LYS A 45 10.85 16.62 -19.51
CA LYS A 45 9.54 17.28 -19.36
C LYS A 45 8.67 17.08 -20.60
N THR A 46 9.26 17.18 -21.79
CA THR A 46 8.54 16.95 -23.05
C THR A 46 8.11 15.49 -23.19
N LEU A 47 8.97 14.55 -22.78
CA LEU A 47 8.62 13.13 -22.77
C LEU A 47 7.51 12.82 -21.75
N ALA A 48 7.62 13.35 -20.53
CA ALA A 48 6.66 13.16 -19.44
C ALA A 48 5.27 13.70 -19.83
N SER A 49 5.20 14.93 -20.36
CA SER A 49 3.94 15.50 -20.85
C SER A 49 3.35 14.71 -22.01
N GLY A 50 4.20 14.02 -22.79
CA GLY A 50 3.77 13.17 -23.89
C GLY A 50 3.00 11.92 -23.47
N PHE A 51 3.14 11.48 -22.22
CA PHE A 51 2.30 10.41 -21.66
C PHE A 51 0.89 10.90 -21.31
N ASP A 52 0.73 12.17 -20.93
CA ASP A 52 -0.56 12.77 -20.60
C ASP A 52 -1.29 13.31 -21.84
N ASP A 53 -0.58 14.00 -22.73
CA ASP A 53 -1.06 14.50 -24.02
C ASP A 53 -0.07 14.15 -25.14
N PRO A 54 -0.38 13.11 -25.95
CA PRO A 54 0.53 12.64 -26.99
C PRO A 54 0.57 13.54 -28.23
N THR A 55 -0.29 14.56 -28.33
CA THR A 55 -0.48 15.37 -29.55
C THR A 55 0.83 15.97 -30.06
N GLN A 56 1.62 16.57 -29.16
CA GLN A 56 2.88 17.21 -29.51
C GLN A 56 3.92 16.20 -30.00
N ILE A 57 4.08 15.09 -29.30
CA ILE A 57 5.12 14.09 -29.60
C ILE A 57 4.76 13.25 -30.82
N LEU A 58 3.48 13.01 -31.10
CA LEU A 58 3.03 12.35 -32.34
C LEU A 58 3.31 13.21 -33.57
N GLY A 59 3.09 14.53 -33.48
CA GLY A 59 3.34 15.45 -34.58
C GLY A 59 4.82 15.75 -34.82
N SER A 60 5.56 16.02 -33.74
CA SER A 60 6.92 16.58 -33.85
C SER A 60 8.05 15.64 -33.42
N GLY A 61 7.73 14.47 -32.84
CA GLY A 61 8.71 13.61 -32.19
C GLY A 61 9.16 14.14 -30.83
N PHE A 62 10.22 13.56 -30.28
CA PHE A 62 10.83 13.99 -29.02
C PHE A 62 12.35 13.81 -29.09
N CYS A 63 13.09 14.52 -28.21
CA CYS A 63 14.54 14.45 -28.14
C CYS A 63 14.98 13.72 -26.87
N LEU A 64 16.05 12.93 -26.98
CA LEU A 64 16.74 12.31 -25.84
C LEU A 64 18.24 12.38 -26.08
N SER A 65 19.00 12.96 -25.15
CA SER A 65 20.45 13.11 -25.25
C SER A 65 20.86 13.82 -26.56
N GLY A 66 20.11 14.86 -26.95
CA GLY A 66 20.33 15.65 -28.16
C GLY A 66 19.90 14.97 -29.47
N LYS A 67 19.42 13.72 -29.43
CA LYS A 67 18.96 12.97 -30.61
C LYS A 67 17.44 13.02 -30.73
N LYS A 68 16.95 13.37 -31.93
CA LYS A 68 15.52 13.41 -32.23
C LYS A 68 15.00 12.05 -32.68
N TYR A 69 13.95 11.59 -32.01
CA TYR A 69 13.21 10.37 -32.32
C TYR A 69 11.83 10.71 -32.89
N VAL A 70 11.43 9.99 -33.93
CA VAL A 70 10.07 10.06 -34.49
C VAL A 70 9.20 9.09 -33.70
N THR A 71 8.11 9.60 -33.13
CA THR A 71 7.11 8.79 -32.42
C THR A 71 6.37 7.90 -33.41
N ILE A 72 6.34 6.60 -33.13
CA ILE A 72 5.65 5.59 -33.94
C ILE A 72 4.26 5.32 -33.37
N ARG A 73 4.20 5.23 -32.04
CA ARG A 73 3.00 4.83 -31.30
C ARG A 73 3.09 5.38 -29.89
N VAL A 74 1.94 5.75 -29.35
CA VAL A 74 1.76 6.02 -27.92
C VAL A 74 0.60 5.17 -27.44
N GLU A 75 0.80 4.49 -26.32
CA GLU A 75 -0.20 3.74 -25.57
C GLU A 75 -0.26 4.35 -24.15
N GLU A 76 -1.21 3.90 -23.32
CA GLU A 76 -1.48 4.48 -22.00
C GLU A 76 -0.23 4.63 -21.12
N LYS A 77 0.69 3.65 -21.16
CA LYS A 77 1.90 3.62 -20.33
C LYS A 77 3.19 3.62 -21.13
N SER A 78 3.12 3.69 -22.45
CA SER A 78 4.30 3.46 -23.28
C SER A 78 4.37 4.32 -24.53
N ILE A 79 5.58 4.78 -24.84
CA ILE A 79 5.89 5.58 -26.02
C ILE A 79 6.94 4.82 -26.82
N TYR A 80 6.64 4.64 -28.11
CA TYR A 80 7.50 3.97 -29.07
C TYR A 80 8.05 5.02 -30.03
N GLY A 81 9.36 5.04 -30.21
CA GLY A 81 10.01 5.92 -31.17
C GLY A 81 11.07 5.21 -31.99
N LYS A 82 11.52 5.88 -33.05
CA LYS A 82 12.69 5.46 -33.84
C LYS A 82 13.52 6.64 -34.30
N GLN A 83 14.80 6.38 -34.49
CA GLN A 83 15.73 7.28 -35.17
C GLN A 83 16.50 6.48 -36.21
N GLY A 84 16.19 6.69 -37.49
CA GLY A 84 16.75 5.88 -38.57
C GLY A 84 16.43 4.39 -38.37
N SER A 85 17.47 3.59 -38.13
CA SER A 85 17.36 2.15 -37.85
C SER A 85 17.41 1.79 -36.35
N GLU A 86 17.60 2.76 -35.46
CA GLU A 86 17.58 2.55 -34.01
C GLU A 86 16.17 2.77 -33.46
N GLY A 87 15.81 2.02 -32.43
CA GLY A 87 14.54 2.14 -31.73
C GLY A 87 14.71 2.75 -30.34
N VAL A 88 13.68 3.46 -29.88
CA VAL A 88 13.54 3.87 -28.49
C VAL A 88 12.21 3.38 -27.94
N TYR A 89 12.24 2.89 -26.71
CA TYR A 89 11.07 2.49 -25.96
C TYR A 89 11.08 3.19 -24.60
N CYS A 90 9.99 3.88 -24.28
CA CYS A 90 9.81 4.53 -23.00
C CYS A 90 8.57 3.94 -22.33
N VAL A 91 8.67 3.52 -21.08
CA VAL A 91 7.53 3.04 -20.29
C VAL A 91 7.42 3.85 -18.99
N GLN A 92 6.20 4.24 -18.64
CA GLN A 92 5.87 4.97 -17.42
C GLN A 92 5.31 3.99 -16.38
N THR A 93 5.83 4.08 -15.15
CA THR A 93 5.31 3.40 -13.96
C THR A 93 4.65 4.43 -13.04
N GLY A 94 4.18 4.01 -11.86
CA GLY A 94 3.60 4.95 -10.88
C GLY A 94 4.56 6.07 -10.46
N LYS A 95 5.88 5.82 -10.46
CA LYS A 95 6.90 6.76 -9.96
C LYS A 95 8.04 7.07 -10.93
N THR A 96 8.17 6.31 -12.02
CA THR A 96 9.33 6.40 -12.91
C THR A 96 8.97 6.44 -14.38
N ILE A 97 9.86 6.99 -15.20
CA ILE A 97 9.93 6.67 -16.63
C ILE A 97 11.21 5.87 -16.85
N ILE A 98 11.10 4.72 -17.51
CA ILE A 98 12.23 3.91 -17.96
C ILE A 98 12.37 4.17 -19.46
N ILE A 99 13.54 4.66 -19.86
CA ILE A 99 13.87 5.02 -21.23
C ILE A 99 14.93 4.05 -21.71
N VAL A 100 14.72 3.38 -22.84
CA VAL A 100 15.75 2.54 -23.45
C VAL A 100 15.88 2.79 -24.94
N CYS A 101 17.12 2.75 -25.42
CA CYS A 101 17.44 2.73 -26.85
C CYS A 101 18.03 1.37 -27.20
N PHE A 102 17.70 0.86 -28.39
CA PHE A 102 18.20 -0.42 -28.86
C PHE A 102 18.59 -0.35 -30.35
N PRO A 103 19.63 -1.12 -30.75
CA PRO A 103 20.16 -1.07 -32.10
C PRO A 103 19.25 -1.84 -33.06
N LYS A 104 19.47 -1.64 -34.37
CA LYS A 104 18.77 -2.38 -35.44
C LYS A 104 18.91 -3.91 -35.36
N THR A 105 19.94 -4.40 -34.68
CA THR A 105 20.21 -5.84 -34.49
C THR A 105 19.30 -6.46 -33.43
N THR A 106 18.70 -5.64 -32.56
CA THR A 106 17.72 -6.08 -31.57
C THR A 106 16.32 -5.95 -32.16
N GLN A 107 15.55 -7.04 -32.11
CA GLN A 107 14.14 -6.97 -32.46
C GLN A 107 13.38 -6.16 -31.41
N ALA A 108 12.52 -5.23 -31.83
CA ALA A 108 11.76 -4.37 -30.92
C ALA A 108 11.00 -5.17 -29.85
N GLY A 109 10.39 -6.30 -30.23
CA GLY A 109 9.67 -7.17 -29.29
C GLY A 109 10.55 -7.77 -28.18
N GLU A 110 11.83 -8.03 -28.43
CA GLU A 110 12.77 -8.50 -27.40
C GLU A 110 13.12 -7.37 -26.43
N ALA A 111 13.43 -6.17 -26.95
CA ALA A 111 13.73 -5.00 -26.14
C ALA A 111 12.55 -4.64 -25.23
N ILE A 112 11.33 -4.61 -25.79
CA ILE A 112 10.11 -4.31 -25.04
C ILE A 112 9.93 -5.32 -23.90
N LYS A 113 10.05 -6.63 -24.16
CA LYS A 113 9.91 -7.66 -23.12
C LYS A 113 10.90 -7.48 -21.96
N ILE A 114 12.14 -7.09 -22.24
CA ILE A 114 13.15 -6.84 -21.20
C ILE A 114 12.73 -5.65 -20.32
N VAL A 115 12.31 -4.56 -20.96
CA VAL A 115 11.94 -3.32 -20.26
C VAL A 115 10.66 -3.50 -19.47
N GLU A 116 9.68 -4.20 -20.03
CA GLU A 116 8.42 -4.50 -19.35
C GLU A 116 8.64 -5.41 -18.14
N ALA A 117 9.52 -6.42 -18.24
CA ALA A 117 9.88 -7.23 -17.07
C ALA A 117 10.52 -6.37 -15.95
N LEU A 118 11.33 -5.37 -16.29
CA LEU A 118 11.86 -4.42 -15.31
C LEU A 118 10.78 -3.44 -14.81
N SER A 119 9.88 -3.00 -15.68
CA SER A 119 8.75 -2.12 -15.34
C SER A 119 7.82 -2.80 -14.34
N ASP A 120 7.38 -4.02 -14.64
CA ASP A 120 6.57 -4.87 -13.76
C ASP A 120 7.29 -5.14 -12.43
N TYR A 121 8.60 -5.38 -12.49
CA TYR A 121 9.40 -5.53 -11.28
C TYR A 121 9.48 -4.22 -10.48
N LEU A 122 9.68 -3.06 -11.11
CA LEU A 122 9.74 -1.77 -10.40
C LEU A 122 8.37 -1.32 -9.89
N ILE A 123 7.30 -1.72 -10.57
CA ILE A 123 5.94 -1.56 -10.09
C ILE A 123 5.75 -2.43 -8.85
N SER A 124 6.02 -3.74 -8.90
CA SER A 124 5.91 -4.63 -7.74
C SER A 124 6.90 -4.30 -6.60
N ALA A 125 8.10 -3.84 -6.92
CA ALA A 125 9.11 -3.42 -5.94
C ALA A 125 8.82 -2.02 -5.37
N GLY A 126 8.25 -1.10 -6.16
CA GLY A 126 7.73 0.19 -5.70
C GLY A 126 6.44 0.04 -4.87
N ARG A 127 5.78 -1.12 -5.01
CA ARG A 127 4.69 -1.65 -4.17
C ARG A 127 5.18 -2.50 -3.00
N SER A 128 6.49 -2.68 -2.81
CA SER A 128 6.99 -3.31 -1.59
C SER A 128 6.74 -2.35 -0.42
N ILE A 129 5.63 -2.60 0.25
CA ILE A 129 5.62 -2.88 1.68
C ILE A 129 7.02 -2.70 2.30
N LEU A 130 7.22 -1.59 3.01
CA LEU A 130 8.32 -1.42 3.97
C LEU A 130 8.05 -2.21 5.28
N GLN A 131 7.21 -3.26 5.23
CA GLN A 131 6.82 -4.01 6.42
C GLN A 131 7.74 -5.22 6.57
N GLU A 132 8.27 -5.35 7.79
CA GLU A 132 9.29 -6.30 8.26
C GLU A 132 10.69 -6.13 7.67
N LYS A 133 10.89 -6.30 6.36
CA LYS A 133 12.24 -6.33 5.77
C LYS A 133 12.99 -5.00 5.86
N ALA A 134 12.28 -3.86 5.89
CA ALA A 134 12.93 -2.56 6.01
C ALA A 134 13.59 -2.39 7.37
N VAL A 135 12.98 -2.93 8.43
CA VAL A 135 13.55 -2.90 9.78
C VAL A 135 14.65 -3.94 9.91
N ASP A 136 14.51 -5.12 9.31
CA ASP A 136 15.63 -6.08 9.23
C ASP A 136 16.82 -5.52 8.45
N LEU A 137 16.57 -4.78 7.36
CA LEU A 137 17.59 -4.09 6.57
C LEU A 137 18.20 -2.91 7.34
N LEU A 138 17.41 -2.14 8.08
CA LEU A 138 17.90 -1.08 8.96
C LEU A 138 18.73 -1.66 10.10
N LEU A 139 18.25 -2.73 10.74
CA LEU A 139 18.96 -3.49 11.77
C LEU A 139 20.28 -4.03 11.21
N THR A 140 20.26 -4.61 10.02
CA THR A 140 21.46 -5.08 9.33
C THR A 140 22.41 -3.93 9.03
N ALA A 141 21.90 -2.79 8.55
CA ALA A 141 22.71 -1.61 8.26
C ALA A 141 23.36 -1.01 9.52
N ILE A 142 22.62 -0.94 10.64
CA ILE A 142 23.11 -0.51 11.95
C ILE A 142 24.16 -1.49 12.49
N CYS A 143 23.88 -2.80 12.43
CA CYS A 143 24.84 -3.84 12.84
C CYS A 143 26.15 -3.75 12.04
N ILE A 144 26.07 -3.48 10.73
CA ILE A 144 27.25 -3.32 9.86
C ILE A 144 28.02 -2.04 10.19
N HIS A 145 27.32 -0.92 10.42
CA HIS A 145 27.96 0.36 10.71
C HIS A 145 28.70 0.34 12.05
N ASP A 146 28.06 -0.18 13.09
CA ASP A 146 28.59 -0.09 14.46
C ASP A 146 29.37 -1.35 14.88
N SER A 147 29.38 -2.42 14.07
CA SER A 147 30.00 -3.71 14.40
C SER A 147 29.49 -4.31 15.72
N VAL A 148 28.22 -4.08 16.05
CA VAL A 148 27.57 -4.54 17.30
C VAL A 148 26.37 -5.42 16.98
N SER A 149 26.10 -6.42 17.83
CA SER A 149 24.80 -7.11 17.86
C SER A 149 23.74 -6.22 18.51
N VAL A 150 22.75 -5.77 17.74
CA VAL A 150 21.74 -4.82 18.23
C VAL A 150 20.74 -5.50 19.17
N ASP A 151 20.70 -5.03 20.43
CA ASP A 151 19.64 -5.34 21.41
C ASP A 151 18.35 -4.57 21.06
N ILE A 152 17.19 -5.06 21.52
CA ILE A 152 15.87 -4.45 21.25
C ILE A 152 15.80 -3.01 21.79
N ASP A 153 16.38 -2.75 22.96
CA ASP A 153 16.38 -1.40 23.56
C ASP A 153 17.21 -0.41 22.72
N VAL A 154 18.30 -0.89 22.12
CA VAL A 154 19.16 -0.11 21.23
C VAL A 154 18.44 0.17 19.90
N LEU A 155 17.67 -0.79 19.38
CA LEU A 155 16.82 -0.56 18.20
C LEU A 155 15.83 0.59 18.44
N GLU A 156 15.17 0.63 19.60
CA GLU A 156 14.19 1.69 19.90
C GLU A 156 14.82 3.09 19.90
N SER A 157 16.07 3.23 20.38
CA SER A 157 16.79 4.51 20.29
C SER A 157 17.11 4.90 18.85
N TYR A 158 17.60 3.98 18.02
CA TYR A 158 17.88 4.27 16.60
C TYR A 158 16.62 4.64 15.83
N ILE A 159 15.51 3.94 16.07
CA ILE A 159 14.23 4.29 15.44
C ILE A 159 13.79 5.69 15.85
N SER A 160 13.98 6.08 17.13
CA SER A 160 13.69 7.44 17.57
C SER A 160 14.53 8.49 16.85
N GLU A 161 15.83 8.23 16.66
CA GLU A 161 16.71 9.14 15.92
C GLU A 161 16.32 9.25 14.44
N ILE A 162 16.02 8.12 13.79
CA ILE A 162 15.53 8.11 12.40
C ILE A 162 14.24 8.92 12.30
N ASN A 163 13.28 8.68 13.20
CA ASN A 163 12.01 9.39 13.23
C ASN A 163 12.21 10.91 13.36
N ASN A 164 13.16 11.39 14.15
CA ASN A 164 13.47 12.82 14.24
C ASN A 164 13.88 13.44 12.90
N VAL A 165 14.48 12.66 12.00
CA VAL A 165 14.87 13.11 10.66
C VAL A 165 13.71 12.98 9.66
N ILE A 166 13.00 11.86 9.67
CA ILE A 166 11.98 11.56 8.65
C ILE A 166 10.61 12.18 8.95
N ILE A 167 10.36 12.64 10.17
CA ILE A 167 9.09 13.30 10.55
C ILE A 167 8.83 14.55 9.71
N GLY A 168 9.88 15.28 9.30
CA GLY A 168 9.78 16.44 8.42
C GLY A 168 9.37 16.11 6.99
N LEU A 169 9.33 14.81 6.63
CA LEU A 169 8.84 14.30 5.36
C LEU A 169 7.43 13.68 5.48
N ASP A 170 6.73 13.93 6.60
CA ASP A 170 5.47 13.28 6.95
C ASP A 170 5.57 11.74 7.00
N LEU A 171 6.72 11.22 7.43
CA LEU A 171 6.95 9.78 7.59
C LEU A 171 7.31 9.45 9.04
N GLU A 172 6.86 8.30 9.53
CA GLU A 172 7.17 7.81 10.88
C GLU A 172 7.31 6.29 10.87
N ILE A 173 8.35 5.75 11.49
CA ILE A 173 8.47 4.32 11.78
C ILE A 173 7.78 4.07 13.12
N ARG A 174 6.72 3.26 13.11
CA ARG A 174 5.94 2.95 14.30
C ARG A 174 5.88 1.44 14.57
N LYS A 175 6.05 1.08 15.84
CA LYS A 175 5.84 -0.28 16.35
C LYS A 175 4.34 -0.52 16.52
N THR A 176 3.85 -1.65 16.06
CA THR A 176 2.48 -2.10 16.30
C THR A 176 2.45 -3.60 16.51
N ILE A 177 1.31 -4.15 16.94
CA ILE A 177 1.10 -5.59 17.02
C ILE A 177 0.05 -5.95 15.97
N ASP A 178 0.39 -6.87 15.09
CA ASP A 178 -0.57 -7.43 14.15
C ASP A 178 -1.68 -8.14 14.92
N GLN A 179 -2.92 -7.70 14.74
CA GLN A 179 -4.07 -8.22 15.47
C GLN A 179 -4.37 -9.69 15.13
N SER A 180 -3.90 -10.17 13.98
CA SER A 180 -4.14 -11.54 13.50
C SER A 180 -3.11 -12.54 14.06
N THR A 181 -1.84 -12.17 14.09
CA THR A 181 -0.73 -13.04 14.54
C THR A 181 -0.34 -12.80 16.00
N GLY A 182 -0.61 -11.61 16.54
CA GLY A 182 -0.15 -11.18 17.86
C GLY A 182 1.35 -10.85 17.92
N VAL A 183 2.03 -10.77 16.77
CA VAL A 183 3.46 -10.47 16.68
C VAL A 183 3.67 -8.96 16.57
N ALA A 184 4.69 -8.45 17.29
CA ALA A 184 5.10 -7.06 17.19
C ALA A 184 5.88 -6.83 15.89
N ILE A 185 5.44 -5.85 15.12
CA ILE A 185 6.02 -5.47 13.83
C ILE A 185 6.29 -3.98 13.79
N TRP A 186 7.29 -3.59 13.02
CA TRP A 186 7.61 -2.20 12.73
C TRP A 186 7.18 -1.84 11.32
N ILE A 187 6.56 -0.68 11.17
CA ILE A 187 5.99 -0.21 9.89
C ILE A 187 6.40 1.25 9.69
N LEU A 188 6.95 1.57 8.52
CA LEU A 188 7.03 2.95 8.06
C LEU A 188 5.64 3.38 7.58
N ILE A 189 5.08 4.37 8.25
CA ILE A 189 3.77 4.94 7.94
C ILE A 189 3.94 6.37 7.42
N ASN A 190 3.03 6.75 6.54
CA ASN A 190 2.83 8.14 6.18
C ASN A 190 1.83 8.78 7.15
N ILE A 191 2.19 9.94 7.71
CA ILE A 191 1.38 10.66 8.72
C ILE A 191 0.63 11.86 8.14
N THR A 192 0.71 12.11 6.83
CA THR A 192 -0.06 13.17 6.17
C THR A 192 -1.56 12.96 6.42
N SER A 193 -2.27 14.04 6.74
CA SER A 193 -3.70 14.00 7.07
C SER A 193 -4.61 13.65 5.89
N ASP A 194 -4.15 13.87 4.66
CA ASP A 194 -4.87 13.57 3.42
C ASP A 194 -4.29 12.34 2.71
N VAL A 195 -4.59 11.17 3.27
CA VAL A 195 -4.08 9.87 2.77
C VAL A 195 -4.64 9.53 1.38
N PHE A 196 -5.85 9.98 1.06
CA PHE A 196 -6.46 9.70 -0.24
C PHE A 196 -5.82 10.51 -1.38
N SER A 197 -5.35 11.73 -1.11
CA SER A 197 -4.56 12.49 -2.09
C SER A 197 -3.25 11.77 -2.44
N GLN A 198 -2.65 11.01 -1.53
CA GLN A 198 -1.45 10.23 -1.85
C GLN A 198 -1.77 9.01 -2.70
N LEU A 199 -2.88 8.31 -2.42
CA LEU A 199 -3.34 7.21 -3.26
C LEU A 199 -3.55 7.65 -4.71
N SER A 200 -3.87 8.93 -4.96
CA SER A 200 -4.02 9.47 -6.32
C SER A 200 -2.76 9.42 -7.18
N THR A 201 -1.57 9.27 -6.58
CA THR A 201 -0.33 9.09 -7.34
C THR A 201 -0.24 7.71 -8.01
N ASN A 202 -0.80 6.68 -7.37
CA ASN A 202 -0.71 5.28 -7.80
C ASN A 202 -2.02 4.72 -8.35
N TYR A 203 -3.15 5.32 -7.99
CA TYR A 203 -4.49 4.84 -8.30
C TYR A 203 -5.30 5.90 -9.04
N ASN A 204 -6.08 5.46 -10.02
CA ASN A 204 -7.02 6.35 -10.68
C ASN A 204 -8.22 6.68 -9.77
N PRO A 205 -9.01 7.72 -10.08
CA PRO A 205 -10.14 8.13 -9.22
C PRO A 205 -11.17 7.01 -8.95
N SER A 206 -11.43 6.13 -9.92
CA SER A 206 -12.35 5.00 -9.75
C SER A 206 -11.81 3.93 -8.80
N GLU A 207 -10.49 3.70 -8.80
CA GLU A 207 -9.81 2.79 -7.88
C GLU A 207 -9.79 3.32 -6.44
N ILE A 208 -9.54 4.62 -6.27
CA ILE A 208 -9.60 5.27 -4.95
C ILE A 208 -11.03 5.20 -4.39
N GLU A 209 -12.03 5.49 -5.22
CA GLU A 209 -13.43 5.39 -4.83
C GLU A 209 -13.83 3.95 -4.49
N PHE A 210 -13.33 2.97 -5.24
CA PHE A 210 -13.51 1.56 -4.90
C PHE A 210 -12.88 1.21 -3.55
N PHE A 211 -11.67 1.69 -3.26
CA PHE A 211 -11.03 1.47 -1.95
C PHE A 211 -11.83 2.09 -0.81
N LYS A 212 -12.39 3.30 -0.99
CA LYS A 212 -13.30 3.92 -0.01
C LYS A 212 -14.55 3.06 0.25
N GLN A 213 -15.14 2.50 -0.80
CA GLN A 213 -16.28 1.60 -0.67
C GLN A 213 -15.92 0.32 0.09
N LEU A 214 -14.73 -0.24 -0.16
CA LEU A 214 -14.23 -1.38 0.61
C LEU A 214 -14.05 -1.01 2.09
N LEU A 215 -13.48 0.16 2.39
CA LEU A 215 -13.31 0.66 3.75
C LEU A 215 -14.66 0.79 4.47
N ASP A 216 -15.64 1.45 3.85
CA ASP A 216 -16.99 1.59 4.38
C ASP A 216 -17.67 0.24 4.56
N TYR A 217 -17.51 -0.70 3.62
CA TYR A 217 -18.07 -2.04 3.76
C TYR A 217 -17.48 -2.76 4.96
N ILE A 218 -16.15 -2.78 5.06
CA ILE A 218 -15.43 -3.47 6.13
C ILE A 218 -15.77 -2.86 7.49
N LEU A 219 -15.77 -1.52 7.63
CA LEU A 219 -15.95 -0.86 8.93
C LEU A 219 -17.42 -0.70 9.35
N ILE A 220 -18.34 -0.52 8.40
CA ILE A 220 -19.76 -0.27 8.65
C ILE A 220 -20.60 -1.48 8.27
N LYS A 221 -20.67 -1.84 6.98
CA LYS A 221 -21.65 -2.83 6.50
C LYS A 221 -21.44 -4.22 7.11
N SER A 222 -20.18 -4.62 7.34
CA SER A 222 -19.82 -5.90 7.96
C SER A 222 -19.80 -5.86 9.50
N ASN A 223 -20.11 -4.71 10.09
CA ASN A 223 -20.08 -4.46 11.53
C ASN A 223 -21.49 -4.18 12.05
N THR A 224 -22.20 -5.26 12.37
CA THR A 224 -23.57 -5.20 12.90
C THR A 224 -23.56 -5.43 14.41
N ARG A 225 -24.66 -5.07 15.08
CA ARG A 225 -24.83 -5.30 16.53
C ARG A 225 -24.61 -6.77 16.94
N GLN A 226 -25.04 -7.70 16.08
CA GLN A 226 -24.94 -9.13 16.33
C GLN A 226 -23.57 -9.69 15.93
N LEU A 227 -23.02 -9.24 14.79
CA LEU A 227 -21.81 -9.78 14.19
C LEU A 227 -20.87 -8.66 13.76
N GLU A 228 -19.67 -8.64 14.36
CA GLU A 228 -18.62 -7.65 14.10
C GLU A 228 -17.51 -8.31 13.26
N VAL A 229 -17.71 -8.42 11.94
CA VAL A 229 -16.89 -9.28 11.06
C VAL A 229 -15.63 -8.58 10.56
N PHE A 230 -15.68 -7.28 10.29
CA PHE A 230 -14.56 -6.48 9.77
C PHE A 230 -13.83 -7.13 8.59
N ALA A 231 -14.57 -7.78 7.70
CA ALA A 231 -14.04 -8.45 6.52
C ALA A 231 -15.05 -8.41 5.38
N ILE A 232 -14.53 -8.45 4.15
CA ILE A 232 -15.33 -8.54 2.93
C ILE A 232 -14.86 -9.73 2.09
N THR A 233 -15.80 -10.49 1.54
CA THR A 233 -15.47 -11.57 0.61
C THR A 233 -15.13 -11.03 -0.78
N SER A 234 -14.38 -11.79 -1.58
CA SER A 234 -14.13 -11.43 -2.99
C SER A 234 -15.41 -11.14 -3.76
N SER A 235 -16.45 -11.98 -3.62
CA SER A 235 -17.72 -11.79 -4.33
C SER A 235 -18.46 -10.52 -3.88
N GLN A 236 -18.39 -10.17 -2.60
CA GLN A 236 -18.98 -8.92 -2.09
C GLN A 236 -18.19 -7.71 -2.58
N ALA A 237 -16.86 -7.76 -2.56
CA ALA A 237 -16.00 -6.68 -3.05
C ALA A 237 -16.27 -6.36 -4.53
N LEU A 238 -16.39 -7.38 -5.37
CA LEU A 238 -16.73 -7.22 -6.80
C LEU A 238 -18.16 -6.73 -7.04
N LYS A 239 -19.06 -6.92 -6.08
CA LYS A 239 -20.40 -6.34 -6.14
C LYS A 239 -20.36 -4.86 -5.78
N GLU A 240 -19.58 -4.50 -4.76
CA GLU A 240 -19.40 -3.11 -4.33
C GLU A 240 -18.75 -2.25 -5.42
N SER A 241 -17.81 -2.80 -6.19
CA SER A 241 -17.11 -2.08 -7.27
C SER A 241 -18.05 -1.53 -8.37
N CYS A 242 -19.27 -2.06 -8.50
CA CYS A 242 -20.22 -1.69 -9.55
C CYS A 242 -21.37 -0.78 -9.06
N ILE A 243 -21.41 -0.38 -7.79
CA ILE A 243 -22.60 0.28 -7.20
C ILE A 243 -22.80 1.73 -7.70
N LYS A 244 -21.73 2.44 -8.06
CA LYS A 244 -21.81 3.83 -8.54
C LYS A 244 -21.56 3.92 -10.06
N SER A 245 -22.13 4.93 -10.72
CA SER A 245 -22.11 5.16 -12.18
C SER A 245 -20.71 5.35 -12.80
N ALA A 246 -19.65 5.44 -11.98
CA ALA A 246 -18.24 5.47 -12.37
C ALA A 246 -17.45 4.27 -11.79
N GLY A 247 -18.14 3.15 -11.53
CA GLY A 247 -17.57 1.94 -10.93
C GLY A 247 -16.60 1.18 -11.84
N LEU A 248 -15.74 0.39 -11.23
CA LEU A 248 -14.77 -0.45 -11.95
C LEU A 248 -15.45 -1.66 -12.58
N SER A 249 -14.90 -2.11 -13.72
CA SER A 249 -15.22 -3.45 -14.24
C SER A 249 -14.77 -4.52 -13.24
N LYS A 250 -15.39 -5.71 -13.26
CA LYS A 250 -15.02 -6.80 -12.35
C LYS A 250 -13.54 -7.19 -12.48
N VAL A 251 -13.03 -7.25 -13.72
CA VAL A 251 -11.62 -7.57 -13.99
C VAL A 251 -10.69 -6.51 -13.42
N SER A 252 -11.03 -5.23 -13.60
CA SER A 252 -10.24 -4.13 -13.03
C SER A 252 -10.30 -4.14 -11.50
N ALA A 253 -11.47 -4.41 -10.92
CA ALA A 253 -11.64 -4.48 -9.47
C ALA A 253 -10.83 -5.63 -8.84
N GLU A 254 -10.75 -6.80 -9.50
CA GLU A 254 -9.88 -7.91 -9.08
C GLU A 254 -8.40 -7.50 -9.11
N ALA A 255 -7.97 -6.81 -10.17
CA ALA A 255 -6.61 -6.30 -10.29
C ALA A 255 -6.29 -5.27 -9.19
N SER A 256 -7.20 -4.33 -8.91
CA SER A 256 -7.03 -3.36 -7.82
C SER A 256 -7.02 -4.04 -6.45
N LEU A 257 -7.86 -5.06 -6.20
CA LEU A 257 -7.80 -5.85 -4.96
C LEU A 257 -6.44 -6.54 -4.79
N ALA A 258 -5.88 -7.11 -5.86
CA ALA A 258 -4.56 -7.70 -5.82
C ALA A 258 -3.47 -6.66 -5.50
N ALA A 259 -3.54 -5.48 -6.14
CA ALA A 259 -2.62 -4.37 -5.87
C ALA A 259 -2.72 -3.86 -4.42
N PHE A 260 -3.94 -3.70 -3.87
CA PHE A 260 -4.13 -3.28 -2.48
C PHE A 260 -3.55 -4.29 -1.48
N VAL A 261 -3.56 -5.59 -1.80
CA VAL A 261 -2.93 -6.62 -0.97
C VAL A 261 -1.41 -6.59 -1.11
N GLU A 262 -0.91 -6.50 -2.34
CA GLU A 262 0.52 -6.42 -2.64
C GLU A 262 1.18 -5.21 -1.98
N GLU A 263 0.47 -4.07 -1.93
CA GLU A 263 0.93 -2.84 -1.28
C GLU A 263 0.68 -2.82 0.23
N GLY A 264 0.05 -3.86 0.77
CA GLY A 264 -0.19 -4.00 2.20
C GLY A 264 -1.24 -3.02 2.72
N TRP A 265 -2.20 -2.59 1.91
CA TRP A 265 -3.43 -1.92 2.38
C TRP A 265 -4.45 -2.95 2.89
N LEU A 266 -4.54 -4.10 2.23
CA LEU A 266 -5.44 -5.18 2.63
C LEU A 266 -4.65 -6.44 2.95
N SER A 267 -5.16 -7.23 3.88
CA SER A 267 -4.69 -8.59 4.13
C SER A 267 -5.67 -9.57 3.50
N LYS A 268 -5.16 -10.50 2.70
CA LYS A 268 -5.94 -11.58 2.07
C LYS A 268 -5.81 -12.84 2.89
N THR A 269 -6.93 -13.44 3.27
CA THR A 269 -6.95 -14.76 3.93
C THR A 269 -7.99 -15.67 3.28
N MET A 270 -7.76 -16.98 3.34
CA MET A 270 -8.70 -17.98 2.86
C MET A 270 -9.34 -18.68 4.05
N HIS A 271 -10.67 -18.85 4.01
CA HIS A 271 -11.41 -19.64 4.97
C HIS A 271 -12.45 -20.49 4.22
N GLY A 272 -12.29 -21.81 4.27
CA GLY A 272 -13.03 -22.73 3.40
C GLY A 272 -12.77 -22.42 1.92
N THR A 273 -13.84 -22.25 1.14
CA THR A 273 -13.79 -21.92 -0.29
C THR A 273 -13.78 -20.41 -0.57
N HIS A 274 -13.90 -19.57 0.47
CA HIS A 274 -14.04 -18.13 0.32
C HIS A 274 -12.75 -17.38 0.64
N VAL A 275 -12.46 -16.38 -0.18
CA VAL A 275 -11.38 -15.40 0.03
C VAL A 275 -11.95 -14.19 0.75
N TYR A 276 -11.32 -13.82 1.87
CA TYR A 276 -11.65 -12.65 2.67
C TYR A 276 -10.53 -11.62 2.61
N PHE A 277 -10.94 -10.35 2.57
CA PHE A 277 -10.06 -9.20 2.70
C PHE A 277 -10.38 -8.45 3.99
N THR A 278 -9.34 -8.11 4.75
CA THR A 278 -9.41 -7.28 5.96
C THR A 278 -8.44 -6.12 5.84
N LEU A 279 -8.59 -5.07 6.65
CA LEU A 279 -7.57 -4.03 6.75
C LEU A 279 -6.27 -4.63 7.31
N SER A 280 -5.15 -4.26 6.70
CA SER A 280 -3.82 -4.61 7.19
C SER A 280 -3.42 -3.75 8.41
N PRO A 281 -2.36 -4.14 9.15
CA PRO A 281 -1.80 -3.28 10.20
C PRO A 281 -1.40 -1.88 9.71
N ARG A 282 -0.89 -1.77 8.48
CA ARG A 282 -0.56 -0.48 7.84
C ARG A 282 -1.79 0.39 7.67
N SER A 283 -2.86 -0.15 7.11
CA SER A 283 -4.13 0.58 6.93
C SER A 283 -4.68 1.07 8.25
N LEU A 284 -4.60 0.27 9.32
CA LEU A 284 -5.06 0.67 10.64
C LEU A 284 -4.27 1.85 11.23
N LEU A 285 -3.00 2.01 10.84
CA LEU A 285 -2.14 3.12 11.28
C LEU A 285 -2.25 4.34 10.36
N GLU A 286 -1.98 4.18 9.06
CA GLU A 286 -1.97 5.27 8.07
C GLU A 286 -3.36 5.86 7.89
N LEU A 287 -4.40 5.03 7.79
CA LEU A 287 -5.78 5.51 7.65
C LEU A 287 -6.41 5.85 9.00
N TYR A 288 -5.68 5.81 10.11
CA TYR A 288 -6.22 6.15 11.43
C TYR A 288 -6.93 7.52 11.46
N PRO A 289 -6.43 8.60 10.80
CA PRO A 289 -7.14 9.87 10.72
C PRO A 289 -8.52 9.78 10.04
N VAL A 290 -8.72 8.81 9.16
CA VAL A 290 -10.00 8.51 8.51
C VAL A 290 -10.82 7.57 9.39
N ILE A 291 -10.22 6.47 9.86
CA ILE A 291 -10.87 5.44 10.70
C ILE A 291 -11.42 6.04 12.01
N LYS A 292 -10.75 7.04 12.59
CA LYS A 292 -11.19 7.68 13.83
C LYS A 292 -12.57 8.33 13.72
N THR A 293 -13.01 8.71 12.51
CA THR A 293 -14.35 9.28 12.29
C THR A 293 -15.46 8.23 12.46
N TYR A 294 -15.11 6.94 12.44
CA TYR A 294 -16.00 5.80 12.65
C TYR A 294 -15.92 5.23 14.08
N ILE A 295 -15.09 5.81 14.97
CA ILE A 295 -14.91 5.35 16.35
C ILE A 295 -15.96 6.00 17.25
N TYR A 296 -16.58 5.18 18.12
CA TYR A 296 -17.40 5.70 19.21
C TYR A 296 -16.53 6.30 20.31
N ASP A 297 -16.79 7.56 20.67
CA ASP A 297 -16.17 8.20 21.83
C ASP A 297 -17.25 8.66 22.84
N PRO A 298 -17.39 7.97 23.98
CA PRO A 298 -18.39 8.35 25.00
C PRO A 298 -18.03 9.64 25.76
N ASP A 299 -16.81 10.14 25.66
CA ASP A 299 -16.33 11.31 26.42
C ASP A 299 -16.33 12.62 25.60
N ASN A 300 -16.65 12.55 24.28
CA ASN A 300 -16.74 13.73 23.41
C ASN A 300 -18.17 14.32 23.41
N ASN A 301 -18.42 15.27 24.30
CA ASN A 301 -19.71 16.01 24.47
C ASN A 301 -20.10 16.97 23.30
N PHE A 302 -19.53 16.83 22.10
CA PHE A 302 -19.96 17.63 20.93
C PHE A 302 -21.00 16.86 20.12
N ASP A 303 -22.18 16.69 20.72
CA ASP A 303 -23.34 16.09 20.09
C ASP A 303 -23.97 17.05 19.06
N ASN A 304 -23.70 16.80 17.77
CA ASN A 304 -24.67 17.12 16.72
C ASN A 304 -25.48 15.84 16.44
N GLU A 305 -26.81 15.95 16.48
CA GLU A 305 -27.79 14.85 16.38
C GLU A 305 -27.69 13.94 15.14
N SER A 306 -26.88 14.30 14.14
CA SER A 306 -26.55 13.48 12.95
C SER A 306 -25.51 12.38 13.21
N THR A 307 -24.83 12.39 14.36
CA THR A 307 -23.69 11.51 14.70
C THR A 307 -24.10 10.20 15.41
N LYS A 308 -25.41 9.94 15.55
CA LYS A 308 -25.95 8.77 16.26
C LYS A 308 -25.77 7.44 15.49
N ILE A 309 -25.35 7.49 14.22
CA ILE A 309 -25.27 6.33 13.32
C ILE A 309 -23.85 5.72 13.27
N THR A 310 -22.80 6.45 13.67
CA THR A 310 -21.40 6.13 13.32
C THR A 310 -20.57 5.47 14.43
N SER A 311 -21.16 5.12 15.56
CA SER A 311 -20.46 4.55 16.72
C SER A 311 -20.27 3.02 16.65
N LEU A 312 -19.73 2.52 15.53
CA LEU A 312 -19.62 1.07 15.27
C LEU A 312 -18.26 0.49 15.69
N LEU A 313 -17.19 1.25 15.53
CA LEU A 313 -15.82 0.81 15.82
C LEU A 313 -15.44 1.07 17.28
N LYS A 314 -14.81 0.09 17.92
CA LYS A 314 -14.55 0.07 19.37
C LYS A 314 -13.06 -0.06 19.65
N ARG A 315 -12.62 0.51 20.77
CA ARG A 315 -11.23 0.45 21.24
C ARG A 315 -11.04 -0.71 22.23
N CYS A 316 -9.85 -1.28 22.22
CA CYS A 316 -9.43 -2.31 23.15
C CYS A 316 -9.39 -1.74 24.57
N LYS A 317 -9.96 -2.43 25.55
CA LYS A 317 -9.98 -1.95 26.94
C LYS A 317 -8.59 -1.97 27.60
N ALA A 318 -7.63 -2.74 27.08
CA ALA A 318 -6.26 -2.82 27.62
C ALA A 318 -5.30 -1.83 26.97
N CYS A 319 -5.23 -1.80 25.63
CA CYS A 319 -4.23 -1.00 24.91
C CYS A 319 -4.80 0.27 24.27
N HIS A 320 -6.12 0.49 24.36
CA HIS A 320 -6.85 1.64 23.79
C HIS A 320 -6.78 1.79 22.25
N ASN A 321 -6.14 0.85 21.54
CA ASN A 321 -6.14 0.82 20.08
C ASN A 321 -7.42 0.21 19.51
N VAL A 322 -7.74 0.54 18.26
CA VAL A 322 -8.90 0.00 17.51
C VAL A 322 -8.86 -1.53 17.46
N VAL A 323 -10.01 -2.18 17.68
CA VAL A 323 -10.17 -3.64 17.55
C VAL A 323 -10.94 -3.95 16.27
N THR A 324 -10.27 -4.58 15.31
CA THR A 324 -10.90 -5.21 14.14
C THR A 324 -10.80 -6.74 14.21
N GLN A 325 -9.95 -7.28 15.06
CA GLN A 325 -9.85 -8.71 15.36
C GLN A 325 -9.61 -8.94 16.85
N GLY A 326 -10.34 -9.88 17.45
CA GLY A 326 -10.24 -10.14 18.89
C GLY A 326 -11.47 -10.78 19.51
N PHE A 327 -11.77 -10.37 20.74
CA PHE A 327 -12.90 -10.86 21.53
C PHE A 327 -13.84 -9.73 21.94
N ARG A 328 -15.14 -10.06 22.01
CA ARG A 328 -16.20 -9.20 22.55
C ARG A 328 -16.87 -9.85 23.75
N CYS A 329 -17.44 -9.01 24.61
CA CYS A 329 -18.23 -9.46 25.74
C CYS A 329 -19.43 -10.33 25.28
N LEU A 330 -19.84 -11.29 26.12
CA LEU A 330 -21.09 -12.05 25.95
C LEU A 330 -22.33 -11.16 25.90
N LYS A 331 -22.38 -10.16 26.78
CA LYS A 331 -23.46 -9.17 26.76
C LYS A 331 -23.33 -8.30 25.52
N ILE A 332 -24.26 -8.45 24.58
CA ILE A 332 -24.23 -7.81 23.25
C ILE A 332 -24.04 -6.29 23.33
N ASP A 333 -24.71 -5.65 24.28
CA ASP A 333 -24.68 -4.20 24.46
C ASP A 333 -23.49 -3.71 25.29
N CYS A 334 -22.64 -4.61 25.80
CA CYS A 334 -21.44 -4.22 26.50
C CYS A 334 -20.38 -3.74 25.49
N PRO A 335 -19.80 -2.54 25.66
CA PRO A 335 -18.84 -1.97 24.71
C PRO A 335 -17.44 -2.59 24.79
N VAL A 336 -17.17 -3.45 25.77
CA VAL A 336 -15.83 -3.98 26.01
C VAL A 336 -15.40 -4.90 24.87
N ARG A 337 -14.25 -4.56 24.28
CA ARG A 337 -13.52 -5.36 23.30
C ARG A 337 -12.07 -5.52 23.75
N PHE A 338 -11.45 -6.63 23.39
CA PHE A 338 -10.02 -6.86 23.54
C PHE A 338 -9.46 -7.48 22.26
N HIS A 339 -8.22 -7.13 21.89
CA HIS A 339 -7.45 -7.99 21.00
C HIS A 339 -7.19 -9.34 21.67
N GLU A 340 -6.95 -10.40 20.90
CA GLU A 340 -6.73 -11.74 21.49
C GLU A 340 -5.57 -11.76 22.49
N TYR A 341 -4.43 -11.15 22.12
CA TYR A 341 -3.26 -11.04 22.98
C TYR A 341 -3.52 -10.17 24.22
N CYS A 342 -4.31 -9.09 24.07
CA CYS A 342 -4.69 -8.22 25.17
C CYS A 342 -5.62 -8.94 26.16
N SER A 343 -6.59 -9.72 25.68
CA SER A 343 -7.50 -10.52 26.50
C SER A 343 -6.71 -11.48 27.37
N LYS A 344 -5.82 -12.28 26.77
CA LYS A 344 -4.99 -13.25 27.49
C LYS A 344 -4.18 -12.59 28.60
N ALA A 345 -3.48 -11.50 28.30
CA ALA A 345 -2.66 -10.79 29.27
C ALA A 345 -3.49 -10.13 30.38
N TYR A 346 -4.64 -9.54 30.04
CA TYR A 346 -5.53 -8.88 30.99
C TYR A 346 -6.21 -9.88 31.93
N MET A 347 -6.76 -10.96 31.38
CA MET A 347 -7.49 -11.98 32.12
C MET A 347 -6.56 -12.84 32.98
N ALA A 348 -5.29 -13.03 32.60
CA ALA A 348 -4.30 -13.71 33.43
C ALA A 348 -4.06 -13.01 34.78
N ARG A 349 -4.33 -11.69 34.87
CA ARG A 349 -4.20 -10.91 36.11
C ARG A 349 -5.46 -10.90 36.96
N GLN A 350 -6.57 -11.43 36.47
CA GLN A 350 -7.84 -11.49 37.18
C GLN A 350 -8.13 -12.90 37.70
N LYS A 351 -8.59 -13.01 38.95
CA LYS A 351 -9.00 -14.30 39.53
C LYS A 351 -10.24 -14.88 38.84
N ASP A 352 -11.27 -14.06 38.68
CA ASP A 352 -12.60 -14.53 38.27
C ASP A 352 -12.88 -14.39 36.77
N LYS A 353 -11.91 -13.85 36.00
CA LYS A 353 -11.99 -13.63 34.54
C LYS A 353 -13.33 -12.99 34.14
N LEU A 354 -13.62 -11.81 34.68
CA LEU A 354 -14.88 -11.11 34.47
C LEU A 354 -14.69 -9.93 33.52
N CYS A 355 -15.74 -9.61 32.78
CA CYS A 355 -15.79 -8.40 31.97
C CYS A 355 -15.62 -7.16 32.87
N PRO A 356 -14.63 -6.28 32.60
CA PRO A 356 -14.33 -5.14 33.48
C PRO A 356 -15.42 -4.05 33.49
N ASN A 357 -16.43 -4.14 32.62
CA ASN A 357 -17.53 -3.17 32.56
C ASN A 357 -18.84 -3.72 33.13
N CYS A 358 -19.26 -4.92 32.69
CA CYS A 358 -20.57 -5.47 33.09
C CYS A 358 -20.52 -6.64 34.06
N GLY A 359 -19.32 -7.09 34.47
CA GLY A 359 -19.15 -8.20 35.42
C GLY A 359 -19.50 -9.59 34.89
N GLU A 360 -19.90 -9.70 33.62
CA GLU A 360 -20.22 -10.97 32.97
C GLU A 360 -18.98 -11.86 32.85
N LYS A 361 -19.12 -13.19 32.93
CA LYS A 361 -17.99 -14.10 32.75
C LYS A 361 -17.36 -13.91 31.37
N TRP A 362 -16.04 -13.70 31.32
CA TRP A 362 -15.34 -13.52 30.05
C TRP A 362 -15.03 -14.87 29.40
N MET A 363 -15.61 -15.11 28.22
CA MET A 363 -15.39 -16.30 27.42
C MET A 363 -14.64 -15.90 26.15
N GLU A 364 -13.52 -16.57 25.86
CA GLU A 364 -12.71 -16.36 24.66
C GLU A 364 -13.29 -17.12 23.44
N GLU A 365 -14.60 -17.06 23.30
CA GLU A 365 -15.38 -17.76 22.27
C GLU A 365 -16.22 -16.79 21.43
N ASN A 366 -16.44 -15.56 21.91
CA ASN A 366 -17.15 -14.53 21.18
C ASN A 366 -16.18 -13.63 20.43
N PHE A 367 -16.02 -13.92 19.14
CA PHE A 367 -15.03 -13.27 18.30
C PHE A 367 -15.48 -11.92 17.73
N VAL A 368 -14.48 -11.09 17.46
CA VAL A 368 -14.51 -9.90 16.61
C VAL A 368 -13.56 -10.18 15.44
N GLY A 369 -13.94 -9.73 14.25
CA GLY A 369 -13.21 -10.01 13.01
C GLY A 369 -13.74 -11.24 12.30
N LYS A 370 -12.98 -11.75 11.32
CA LYS A 370 -13.41 -12.86 10.47
C LYS A 370 -13.86 -14.12 11.24
N LYS A 371 -13.27 -14.40 12.40
CA LYS A 371 -13.62 -15.55 13.25
C LYS A 371 -15.05 -15.46 13.79
N ALA A 372 -15.66 -14.27 13.81
CA ALA A 372 -17.08 -14.13 14.13
C ALA A 372 -18.00 -14.90 13.17
N LEU A 373 -17.54 -15.20 11.95
CA LEU A 373 -18.27 -16.02 10.99
C LEU A 373 -18.22 -17.52 11.31
N GLU A 374 -17.20 -17.98 12.04
CA GLU A 374 -17.05 -19.39 12.42
C GLU A 374 -18.16 -19.81 13.40
N ASN A 375 -18.63 -18.87 14.23
CA ASN A 375 -19.72 -19.09 15.19
C ASN A 375 -21.14 -19.14 14.56
N ILE A 376 -21.29 -18.87 13.26
CA ILE A 376 -22.60 -18.87 12.58
C ILE A 376 -22.97 -20.28 12.07
N ASN A 377 -22.01 -21.19 11.99
CA ASN A 377 -22.23 -22.57 11.51
C ASN A 377 -22.51 -23.58 12.64
N ILE A 378 -23.16 -23.14 13.73
CA ILE A 378 -23.70 -24.01 14.79
C ILE A 378 -25.22 -24.05 14.68
#